data_AF-A0A932V2A2-F1
#
_entry.id   AF-A0A932V2A2-F1
#
_cell.length_a   1.000
_cell.length_b   1.000
_cell.length_c   1.000
_cell.angle_alpha   90.00
_cell.angle_beta   90.00
_cell.angle_gamma   90.00
#
_symmetry.space_group_name_H-M   'P 1'
#
loop_
_entity.id
_entity.type
_entity.pdbx_description
1 polymer ?
#
loop_
_entity_poly.entity_id
_entity_poly.type
_entity_poly.pdbx_seq_one_letter_code
_entity_poly.pdbx_strand_id
1 'polypeptide(L)'
;MKIPLLALCLAVLPLGAWGDKGHRAVSILALRSLPKEPGDWFRGRESEVADHASDPDHWKQDRKEGPRHFLDVEPYGGPDRVPFTQEEAQAMLGGDYARRGVLPWIIQDRWRDLVAAFKEGDPAKVALATAILGHYVGDAHVPLHTTLNHDGQLTDQQGVHSRWENGLVERHVSVESLSVPAARPDPSFLNRPWEWLRASHGLVAQLLADDREADRTTPQNSRGPQRGQAYWAILSDKQGPVVKQQLQLAGQHLGEAVLSAWIAAGKPAAPK
;
A
#
# COMPACT_ATOMS: atom_id res chain seq x y z
N MET A 1 -25.53 40.36 -14.53
CA MET A 1 -24.24 40.04 -13.86
C MET A 1 -24.01 38.54 -13.98
N LYS A 2 -22.98 38.10 -14.71
CA LYS A 2 -22.65 36.67 -14.86
C LYS A 2 -21.74 36.30 -13.68
N ILE A 3 -22.20 35.39 -12.83
CA ILE A 3 -21.39 34.81 -11.74
C ILE A 3 -20.34 33.92 -12.41
N PRO A 4 -19.03 34.08 -12.14
CA PRO A 4 -18.04 33.17 -12.69
C PRO A 4 -18.15 31.83 -11.95
N LEU A 5 -18.34 30.76 -12.73
CA LEU A 5 -18.26 29.39 -12.26
C LEU A 5 -16.79 29.14 -11.86
N LEU A 6 -16.50 29.12 -10.56
CA LEU A 6 -15.18 28.75 -10.05
C LEU A 6 -15.02 27.25 -10.32
N ALA A 7 -14.31 26.91 -11.39
CA ALA A 7 -13.89 25.54 -11.66
C ALA A 7 -12.93 25.13 -10.54
N LEU A 8 -13.42 24.32 -9.61
CA LEU A 8 -12.61 23.63 -8.62
C LEU A 8 -11.78 22.59 -9.37
N CYS A 9 -10.59 22.99 -9.83
CA CYS A 9 -9.59 22.04 -10.30
C CYS A 9 -9.19 21.17 -9.10
N LEU A 10 -9.75 19.96 -9.01
CA LEU A 10 -9.14 18.89 -8.23
C LEU A 10 -7.78 18.62 -8.89
N ALA A 11 -6.72 19.22 -8.33
CA ALA A 11 -5.37 18.76 -8.60
C ALA A 11 -5.30 17.32 -8.07
N VAL A 12 -5.19 16.36 -8.99
CA VAL A 12 -4.74 15.00 -8.65
C VAL A 12 -3.29 15.17 -8.25
N LEU A 13 -3.04 15.35 -6.96
CA LEU A 13 -1.69 15.25 -6.42
C LEU A 13 -1.18 13.83 -6.72
N PRO A 14 0.08 13.66 -7.10
CA PRO A 14 0.64 12.32 -7.26
C PRO A 14 0.54 11.61 -5.92
N LEU A 15 -0.37 10.65 -5.86
CA LEU A 15 -0.53 9.70 -4.78
C LEU A 15 0.68 8.77 -4.89
N GLY A 16 1.72 9.05 -4.13
CA GLY A 16 2.70 8.02 -3.81
C GLY A 16 2.12 7.21 -2.67
N ALA A 17 2.12 5.89 -2.80
CA ALA A 17 2.03 5.03 -1.64
C ALA A 17 3.37 5.02 -0.90
N TRP A 18 3.44 4.26 0.21
CA TRP A 18 4.58 4.20 1.14
C TRP A 18 5.87 4.77 0.56
N GLY A 19 6.20 6.05 0.78
CA GLY A 19 7.41 6.60 0.17
C GLY A 19 8.65 5.73 0.42
N ASP A 20 9.59 5.69 -0.53
CA ASP A 20 10.64 4.66 -0.73
C ASP A 20 11.01 3.78 0.47
N LYS A 21 11.31 4.38 1.62
CA LYS A 21 11.62 3.67 2.86
C LYS A 21 10.57 2.65 3.29
N GLY A 22 9.27 2.95 3.16
CA GLY A 22 8.19 2.05 3.54
C GLY A 22 8.10 0.84 2.60
N HIS A 23 8.07 1.06 1.28
CA HIS A 23 8.09 -0.04 0.30
C HIS A 23 9.32 -0.93 0.44
N ARG A 24 10.51 -0.35 0.65
CA ARG A 24 11.73 -1.12 0.96
C ARG A 24 11.57 -1.98 2.20
N ALA A 25 10.99 -1.44 3.27
CA ALA A 25 10.78 -2.20 4.50
C ALA A 25 9.86 -3.40 4.28
N VAL A 26 8.79 -3.25 3.49
CA VAL A 26 7.88 -4.35 3.12
C VAL A 26 8.64 -5.45 2.38
N SER A 27 9.41 -5.11 1.34
CA SER A 27 10.23 -6.06 0.58
C SER A 27 11.23 -6.82 1.48
N ILE A 28 11.95 -6.10 2.35
CA ILE A 28 12.93 -6.70 3.26
C ILE A 28 12.26 -7.68 4.24
N LEU A 29 11.11 -7.30 4.80
CA LEU A 29 10.36 -8.17 5.71
C LEU A 29 9.83 -9.41 5.01
N ALA A 30 9.31 -9.26 3.79
CA ALA A 30 8.84 -10.41 3.01
C ALA A 30 9.96 -11.43 2.81
N LEU A 31 11.16 -11.01 2.36
CA LEU A 31 12.28 -11.93 2.17
C LEU A 31 12.73 -12.60 3.48
N ARG A 32 12.72 -11.87 4.61
CA ARG A 32 13.02 -12.44 5.94
C ARG A 32 12.04 -13.52 6.39
N SER A 33 10.80 -13.47 5.91
CA SER A 33 9.76 -14.44 6.29
C SER A 33 9.82 -15.76 5.53
N LEU A 34 10.55 -15.82 4.40
CA LEU A 34 10.47 -16.94 3.48
C LEU A 34 11.17 -18.21 4.03
N PRO A 35 10.56 -19.40 3.84
CA PRO A 35 11.27 -20.66 3.98
C PRO A 35 12.45 -20.75 3.00
N LYS A 36 13.42 -21.62 3.31
CA LYS A 36 14.66 -21.74 2.55
C LYS A 36 14.46 -21.93 1.04
N GLU A 37 13.58 -22.83 0.61
CA GLU A 37 13.41 -23.17 -0.81
C GLU A 37 12.94 -21.99 -1.68
N PRO A 38 11.82 -21.30 -1.38
CA PRO A 38 11.46 -20.08 -2.10
C PRO A 38 12.45 -18.93 -1.84
N GLY A 39 13.08 -18.87 -0.66
CA GLY A 39 14.10 -17.88 -0.34
C GLY A 39 15.37 -17.99 -1.21
N ASP A 40 15.75 -19.20 -1.63
CA ASP A 40 16.93 -19.44 -2.46
C ASP A 40 16.84 -18.74 -3.83
N TRP A 41 15.63 -18.40 -4.32
CA TRP A 41 15.43 -17.64 -5.56
C TRP A 41 15.94 -16.20 -5.49
N PHE A 42 16.08 -15.65 -4.29
CA PHE A 42 16.46 -14.26 -4.07
C PHE A 42 17.93 -14.10 -3.67
N ARG A 43 18.69 -15.20 -3.59
CA ARG A 43 20.09 -15.16 -3.15
C ARG A 43 20.93 -14.29 -4.09
N GLY A 44 21.53 -13.24 -3.55
CA GLY A 44 22.31 -12.26 -4.31
C GLY A 44 21.47 -11.24 -5.09
N ARG A 45 20.16 -11.23 -4.88
CA ARG A 45 19.18 -10.30 -5.49
C ARG A 45 18.28 -9.66 -4.43
N GLU A 46 18.60 -9.79 -3.16
CA GLU A 46 17.77 -9.28 -2.06
C GLU A 46 17.62 -7.75 -2.15
N SER A 47 18.69 -7.04 -2.56
CA SER A 47 18.63 -5.59 -2.78
C SER A 47 17.74 -5.22 -3.97
N GLU A 48 17.71 -6.02 -5.05
CA GLU A 48 16.89 -5.77 -6.23
C GLU A 48 15.40 -5.66 -5.85
N VAL A 49 14.92 -6.53 -4.95
CA VAL A 49 13.53 -6.50 -4.50
C VAL A 49 13.19 -5.23 -3.72
N ALA A 50 14.15 -4.69 -2.95
CA ALA A 50 13.97 -3.44 -2.23
C ALA A 50 14.16 -2.23 -3.15
N ASP A 51 15.13 -2.26 -4.06
CA ASP A 51 15.51 -1.16 -4.95
C ASP A 51 14.40 -0.86 -5.97
N HIS A 52 13.66 -1.88 -6.40
CA HIS A 52 12.52 -1.74 -7.32
C HIS A 52 11.16 -1.62 -6.62
N ALA A 53 11.12 -1.52 -5.30
CA ALA A 53 9.86 -1.56 -4.54
C ALA A 53 8.97 -0.31 -4.77
N SER A 54 9.55 0.81 -5.21
CA SER A 54 8.83 2.06 -5.53
C SER A 54 8.65 2.28 -7.03
N ASP A 55 9.10 1.36 -7.89
CA ASP A 55 9.04 1.55 -9.34
C ASP A 55 7.63 1.94 -9.84
N PRO A 56 6.53 1.36 -9.35
CA PRO A 56 5.17 1.74 -9.76
C PRO A 56 4.85 3.23 -9.55
N ASP A 57 5.28 3.86 -8.44
CA ASP A 57 5.09 5.30 -8.18
C ASP A 57 5.75 6.19 -9.25
N HIS A 58 6.73 5.64 -9.96
CA HIS A 58 7.49 6.35 -10.99
C HIS A 58 6.94 6.14 -12.40
N TRP A 59 5.97 5.25 -12.61
CA TRP A 59 5.39 4.95 -13.93
C TRP A 59 4.35 5.98 -14.41
N LYS A 60 4.69 7.28 -14.31
CA LYS A 60 3.83 8.43 -14.63
C LYS A 60 3.34 8.45 -16.09
N GLN A 61 4.02 7.74 -16.98
CA GLN A 61 3.63 7.57 -18.39
C GLN A 61 2.41 6.66 -18.57
N ASP A 62 2.17 5.71 -17.66
CA ASP A 62 0.97 4.88 -17.71
C ASP A 62 -0.18 5.62 -17.01
N ARG A 63 -1.10 6.15 -17.83
CA ARG A 63 -2.27 6.88 -17.33
C ARG A 63 -3.23 6.02 -16.50
N LYS A 64 -3.09 4.69 -16.57
CA LYS A 64 -3.84 3.74 -15.74
C LYS A 64 -3.14 3.42 -14.42
N GLU A 65 -1.91 3.88 -14.22
CA GLU A 65 -1.13 3.56 -13.03
C GLU A 65 -1.73 4.18 -11.77
N GLY A 66 -2.03 5.48 -11.78
CA GLY A 66 -2.54 6.17 -10.58
C GLY A 66 -3.67 5.42 -9.85
N PRO A 67 -4.73 4.96 -10.54
CA PRO A 67 -5.78 4.16 -9.90
C PRO A 67 -5.39 2.77 -9.40
N ARG A 68 -4.22 2.23 -9.73
CA ARG A 68 -3.77 0.92 -9.22
C ARG A 68 -3.31 0.99 -7.77
N HIS A 69 -2.97 2.16 -7.25
CA HIS A 69 -2.45 2.34 -5.90
C HIS A 69 -3.53 2.41 -4.82
N PHE A 70 -4.80 2.55 -5.16
CA PHE A 70 -5.86 2.76 -4.16
C PHE A 70 -7.17 2.09 -4.53
N LEU A 71 -8.12 2.13 -3.61
CA LEU A 71 -9.53 1.85 -3.85
C LEU A 71 -10.42 2.65 -2.89
N ASP A 72 -11.16 3.61 -3.41
CA ASP A 72 -12.21 4.31 -2.69
C ASP A 72 -13.39 3.37 -2.43
N VAL A 73 -13.64 3.01 -1.18
CA VAL A 73 -14.70 2.04 -0.83
C VAL A 73 -16.08 2.68 -0.65
N GLU A 74 -16.14 3.99 -0.41
CA GLU A 74 -17.40 4.69 -0.16
C GLU A 74 -18.38 4.64 -1.34
N PRO A 75 -17.95 4.76 -2.62
CA PRO A 75 -18.84 4.59 -3.78
C PRO A 75 -19.53 3.22 -3.84
N TYR A 76 -18.91 2.17 -3.30
CA TYR A 76 -19.50 0.83 -3.22
C TYR A 76 -20.45 0.66 -2.02
N GLY A 77 -20.47 1.64 -1.10
CA GLY A 77 -21.22 1.58 0.15
C GLY A 77 -20.43 0.99 1.32
N GLY A 78 -19.10 1.04 1.26
CA GLY A 78 -18.18 0.59 2.31
C GLY A 78 -17.34 -0.63 1.91
N PRO A 79 -16.33 -0.99 2.72
CA PRO A 79 -15.36 -2.04 2.38
C PRO A 79 -15.98 -3.44 2.24
N ASP A 80 -17.11 -3.69 2.89
CA ASP A 80 -17.84 -4.97 2.81
C ASP A 80 -18.62 -5.15 1.50
N ARG A 81 -18.78 -4.08 0.72
CA ARG A 81 -19.57 -4.07 -0.51
C ARG A 81 -18.71 -3.95 -1.77
N VAL A 82 -17.39 -3.92 -1.61
CA VAL A 82 -16.47 -3.96 -2.75
C VAL A 82 -16.60 -5.33 -3.44
N PRO A 83 -16.93 -5.39 -4.73
CA PRO A 83 -17.09 -6.64 -5.44
C PRO A 83 -15.75 -7.35 -5.67
N PHE A 84 -15.78 -8.67 -5.87
CA PHE A 84 -14.57 -9.47 -6.07
C PHE A 84 -14.06 -9.41 -7.52
N THR A 85 -14.92 -9.04 -8.47
CA THR A 85 -14.57 -8.95 -9.89
C THR A 85 -14.70 -7.51 -10.41
N GLN A 86 -13.90 -7.17 -11.43
CA GLN A 86 -14.00 -5.86 -12.07
C GLN A 86 -15.30 -5.74 -12.88
N GLU A 87 -15.84 -6.84 -13.38
CA GLU A 87 -17.12 -6.90 -14.08
C GLU A 87 -18.27 -6.49 -13.15
N GLU A 88 -18.29 -7.00 -11.91
CA GLU A 88 -19.24 -6.59 -10.89
C GLU A 88 -19.02 -5.12 -10.47
N ALA A 89 -17.76 -4.68 -10.34
CA ALA A 89 -17.44 -3.27 -10.06
C ALA A 89 -17.99 -2.33 -11.14
N GLN A 90 -17.79 -2.71 -12.40
CA GLN A 90 -18.33 -2.00 -13.55
C GLN A 90 -19.85 -2.05 -13.61
N ALA A 91 -20.49 -3.15 -13.19
CA ALA A 91 -21.95 -3.22 -13.08
C ALA A 91 -22.49 -2.28 -12.00
N MET A 92 -21.77 -2.08 -10.90
CA MET A 92 -22.15 -1.18 -9.81
C MET A 92 -21.92 0.29 -10.13
N LEU A 93 -20.75 0.65 -10.68
CA LEU A 93 -20.30 2.04 -10.82
C LEU A 93 -20.14 2.50 -12.29
N GLY A 94 -20.45 1.65 -13.25
CA GLY A 94 -20.19 1.93 -14.67
C GLY A 94 -18.70 2.14 -14.95
N GLY A 95 -18.38 2.98 -15.92
CA GLY A 95 -16.99 3.32 -16.26
C GLY A 95 -16.24 4.12 -15.18
N ASP A 96 -16.90 4.55 -14.11
CA ASP A 96 -16.28 5.30 -13.02
C ASP A 96 -15.50 4.38 -12.04
N TYR A 97 -15.77 3.07 -12.02
CA TYR A 97 -15.11 2.12 -11.11
C TYR A 97 -13.58 2.24 -11.16
N ALA A 98 -13.02 2.34 -12.37
CA ALA A 98 -11.58 2.44 -12.58
C ALA A 98 -11.00 3.76 -12.05
N ARG A 99 -11.80 4.82 -11.92
CA ARG A 99 -11.38 6.08 -11.28
C ARG A 99 -11.45 6.02 -9.77
N ARG A 100 -12.25 5.09 -9.22
CA ARG A 100 -12.33 4.79 -7.79
C ARG A 100 -11.21 3.87 -7.33
N GLY A 101 -10.30 3.51 -8.22
CA GLY A 101 -9.16 2.67 -7.89
C GLY A 101 -9.43 1.19 -8.14
N VAL A 102 -8.34 0.43 -8.30
CA VAL A 102 -8.38 -0.99 -8.68
C VAL A 102 -7.40 -1.86 -7.88
N LEU A 103 -6.94 -1.38 -6.73
CA LEU A 103 -5.85 -1.99 -5.96
C LEU A 103 -6.03 -3.50 -5.64
N PRO A 104 -7.19 -4.00 -5.17
CA PRO A 104 -7.34 -5.44 -4.91
C PRO A 104 -7.13 -6.31 -6.15
N TRP A 105 -7.61 -5.84 -7.32
CA TRP A 105 -7.47 -6.57 -8.58
C TRP A 105 -6.04 -6.48 -9.13
N ILE A 106 -5.36 -5.34 -8.98
CA ILE A 106 -3.97 -5.25 -9.45
C ILE A 106 -3.06 -6.20 -8.65
N ILE A 107 -3.31 -6.38 -7.35
CA ILE A 107 -2.58 -7.36 -6.53
C ILE A 107 -2.78 -8.78 -7.08
N GLN A 108 -4.01 -9.16 -7.47
CA GLN A 108 -4.26 -10.45 -8.10
C GLN A 108 -3.47 -10.61 -9.41
N ASP A 109 -3.44 -9.57 -10.25
CA ASP A 109 -2.72 -9.60 -11.52
C ASP A 109 -1.20 -9.70 -11.32
N ARG A 110 -0.63 -8.90 -10.41
CA ARG A 110 0.81 -8.97 -10.12
C ARG A 110 1.21 -10.30 -9.46
N TRP A 111 0.32 -10.91 -8.69
CA TRP A 111 0.55 -12.26 -8.16
C TRP A 111 0.60 -13.32 -9.27
N ARG A 112 -0.28 -13.22 -10.27
CA ARG A 112 -0.23 -14.12 -11.45
C ARG A 112 1.06 -13.94 -12.24
N ASP A 113 1.56 -12.71 -12.37
CA ASP A 113 2.85 -12.43 -12.99
C ASP A 113 4.00 -13.09 -12.20
N LEU A 114 3.97 -13.03 -10.86
CA LEU A 114 4.96 -13.72 -10.03
C LEU A 114 4.91 -15.24 -10.18
N VAL A 115 3.71 -15.84 -10.26
CA VAL A 115 3.56 -17.28 -10.57
C VAL A 115 4.17 -17.61 -11.93
N ALA A 116 3.95 -16.77 -12.94
CA ALA A 116 4.53 -16.95 -14.27
C ALA A 116 6.06 -16.85 -14.24
N ALA A 117 6.61 -15.89 -13.49
CA ALA A 117 8.06 -15.73 -13.33
C ALA A 117 8.71 -16.97 -12.68
N PHE A 118 8.09 -17.55 -11.65
CA PHE A 118 8.56 -18.81 -11.06
C PHE A 118 8.52 -19.96 -12.06
N LYS A 119 7.46 -20.08 -12.87
CA LYS A 119 7.34 -21.12 -13.90
C LYS A 119 8.37 -20.97 -15.02
N GLU A 120 8.76 -19.75 -15.34
CA GLU A 120 9.77 -19.47 -16.36
C GLU A 120 11.19 -19.85 -15.91
N GLY A 121 11.46 -19.87 -14.60
CA GLY A 121 12.76 -20.26 -14.10
C GLY A 121 13.80 -19.14 -14.03
N ASP A 122 13.39 -17.87 -14.12
CA ASP A 122 14.29 -16.71 -14.13
C ASP A 122 14.28 -15.96 -12.78
N PRO A 123 15.38 -16.02 -12.00
CA PRO A 123 15.46 -15.35 -10.70
C PRO A 123 15.36 -13.83 -10.75
N ALA A 124 15.80 -13.20 -11.85
CA ALA A 124 15.68 -11.75 -12.01
C ALA A 124 14.21 -11.35 -12.16
N LYS A 125 13.45 -12.11 -12.99
CA LYS A 125 12.01 -11.90 -13.14
C LYS A 125 11.25 -12.16 -11.85
N VAL A 126 11.65 -13.17 -11.08
CA VAL A 126 11.05 -13.43 -9.75
C VAL A 126 11.32 -12.28 -8.79
N ALA A 127 12.54 -11.74 -8.74
CA ALA A 127 12.89 -10.61 -7.90
C ALA A 127 12.08 -9.35 -8.28
N LEU A 128 12.04 -9.00 -9.57
CA LEU A 128 11.28 -7.86 -10.06
C LEU A 128 9.77 -8.04 -9.84
N ALA A 129 9.19 -9.19 -10.20
CA ALA A 129 7.76 -9.44 -9.99
C ALA A 129 7.38 -9.40 -8.49
N THR A 130 8.29 -9.82 -7.61
CA THR A 130 8.11 -9.71 -6.15
C THR A 130 8.13 -8.25 -5.70
N ALA A 131 9.05 -7.43 -6.24
CA ALA A 131 9.11 -6.00 -5.92
C ALA A 131 7.82 -5.28 -6.33
N ILE A 132 7.35 -5.51 -7.56
CA ILE A 132 6.13 -4.88 -8.10
C ILE A 132 4.88 -5.36 -7.36
N LEU A 133 4.76 -6.66 -7.05
CA LEU A 133 3.68 -7.14 -6.20
C LEU A 133 3.75 -6.51 -4.80
N GLY A 134 4.96 -6.40 -4.25
CA GLY A 134 5.23 -5.85 -2.92
C GLY A 134 4.84 -4.40 -2.76
N HIS A 135 4.96 -3.61 -3.84
CA HIS A 135 4.44 -2.26 -3.90
C HIS A 135 2.95 -2.21 -3.56
N TYR A 136 2.09 -2.82 -4.39
CA TYR A 136 0.64 -2.80 -4.20
C TYR A 136 0.18 -3.53 -2.93
N VAL A 137 0.89 -4.59 -2.50
CA VAL A 137 0.63 -5.18 -1.17
C VAL A 137 0.90 -4.15 -0.07
N GLY A 138 1.95 -3.35 -0.19
CA GLY A 138 2.21 -2.20 0.68
C GLY A 138 1.05 -1.21 0.70
N ASP A 139 0.60 -0.75 -0.46
CA ASP A 139 -0.50 0.23 -0.61
C ASP A 139 -1.77 -0.21 0.09
N ALA A 140 -2.09 -1.50 0.00
CA ALA A 140 -3.27 -2.07 0.65
C ALA A 140 -3.23 -1.98 2.19
N HIS A 141 -2.06 -1.68 2.77
CA HIS A 141 -1.84 -1.47 4.19
C HIS A 141 -1.66 0.01 4.57
N VAL A 142 -1.91 0.94 3.64
CA VAL A 142 -2.04 2.37 3.94
C VAL A 142 -3.53 2.68 4.10
N PRO A 143 -4.03 3.02 5.31
CA PRO A 143 -5.46 3.27 5.52
C PRO A 143 -6.06 4.31 4.56
N LEU A 144 -5.29 5.35 4.26
CA LEU A 144 -5.70 6.45 3.39
C LEU A 144 -5.79 6.08 1.90
N HIS A 145 -5.33 4.90 1.51
CA HIS A 145 -5.48 4.35 0.15
C HIS A 145 -6.83 3.63 -0.03
N THR A 146 -7.69 3.68 0.98
CA THR A 146 -8.97 2.95 1.00
C THR A 146 -10.19 3.88 1.06
N THR A 147 -10.01 5.19 0.87
CA THR A 147 -11.06 6.18 1.17
C THR A 147 -11.02 7.39 0.23
N LEU A 148 -12.21 7.90 -0.12
CA LEU A 148 -12.36 9.20 -0.77
C LEU A 148 -11.72 10.34 0.01
N ASN A 149 -11.55 10.20 1.34
CA ASN A 149 -10.89 11.19 2.21
C ASN A 149 -9.38 10.94 2.32
N HIS A 150 -8.75 10.48 1.24
CA HIS A 150 -7.36 10.01 1.20
C HIS A 150 -6.31 11.03 1.68
N ASP A 151 -6.60 12.32 1.64
CA ASP A 151 -5.72 13.37 2.16
C ASP A 151 -6.40 14.22 3.22
N GLY A 152 -7.51 13.77 3.82
CA GLY A 152 -8.22 14.55 4.83
C GLY A 152 -8.98 15.76 4.27
N GLN A 153 -9.16 15.84 2.95
CA GLN A 153 -9.82 16.94 2.25
C GLN A 153 -11.31 17.08 2.56
N LEU A 154 -11.96 16.02 3.04
CA LEU A 154 -13.36 16.01 3.47
C LEU A 154 -13.51 16.31 4.97
N THR A 155 -12.39 16.43 5.70
CA THR A 155 -12.37 16.60 7.16
C THR A 155 -11.44 17.72 7.63
N ASP A 156 -11.03 18.63 6.74
CA ASP A 156 -10.15 19.78 7.00
C ASP A 156 -8.75 19.39 7.53
N GLN A 157 -8.20 18.28 7.03
CA GLN A 157 -6.93 17.70 7.46
C GLN A 157 -5.93 17.53 6.30
N GLN A 158 -6.10 18.30 5.22
CA GLN A 158 -5.25 18.29 4.02
C GLN A 158 -3.75 18.10 4.34
N GLY A 159 -3.10 17.21 3.59
CA GLY A 159 -1.73 16.75 3.79
C GLY A 159 -1.56 15.60 4.80
N VAL A 160 -2.64 15.06 5.40
CA VAL A 160 -2.52 13.94 6.37
C VAL A 160 -1.92 12.70 5.74
N HIS A 161 -2.13 12.49 4.44
CA HIS A 161 -1.55 11.39 3.69
C HIS A 161 -0.03 11.37 3.80
N SER A 162 0.60 12.46 3.38
CA SER A 162 2.06 12.61 3.43
C SER A 162 2.58 12.57 4.87
N ARG A 163 1.84 13.13 5.84
CA ARG A 163 2.25 13.10 7.25
C ARG A 163 2.28 11.69 7.82
N TRP A 164 1.27 10.87 7.50
CA TRP A 164 1.19 9.51 8.00
C TRP A 164 2.19 8.61 7.29
N GLU A 165 2.21 8.64 5.97
CA GLU A 165 2.95 7.67 5.18
C GLU A 165 4.45 7.99 5.07
N ASN A 166 4.82 9.26 4.88
CA ASN A 166 6.22 9.67 4.78
C ASN A 166 6.72 10.18 6.13
N GLY A 167 5.96 11.08 6.75
CA GLY A 167 6.35 11.77 7.97
C GLY A 167 6.60 10.83 9.15
N LEU A 168 5.69 9.89 9.42
CA LEU A 168 5.85 8.92 10.50
C LEU A 168 6.83 7.81 10.13
N VAL A 169 6.84 7.32 8.90
CA VAL A 169 7.82 6.30 8.47
C VAL A 169 9.25 6.82 8.65
N GLU A 170 9.52 8.06 8.25
CA GLU A 170 10.85 8.61 8.43
C GLU A 170 11.26 8.75 9.90
N ARG A 171 10.30 9.05 10.78
CA ARG A 171 10.53 9.24 12.22
C ARG A 171 10.57 7.94 13.02
N HIS A 172 9.88 6.89 12.59
CA HIS A 172 9.59 5.71 13.42
C HIS A 172 10.13 4.39 12.89
N VAL A 173 10.43 4.31 11.60
CA VAL A 173 10.78 3.04 10.97
C VAL A 173 12.29 2.89 10.94
N SER A 174 12.77 1.93 11.73
CA SER A 174 14.03 1.22 11.49
C SER A 174 13.64 -0.21 11.13
N VAL A 175 14.01 -0.67 9.94
CA VAL A 175 13.60 -1.99 9.43
C VAL A 175 14.18 -3.13 10.29
N GLU A 176 15.27 -2.89 11.00
CA GLU A 176 15.89 -3.79 11.96
C GLU A 176 15.02 -4.00 13.22
N SER A 177 14.22 -3.00 13.58
CA SER A 177 13.29 -3.07 14.71
C SER A 177 11.96 -3.76 14.38
N LEU A 178 11.70 -4.02 13.10
CA LEU A 178 10.49 -4.68 12.64
C LEU A 178 10.65 -6.19 12.63
N SER A 179 9.59 -6.89 13.03
CA SER A 179 9.54 -8.34 13.08
C SER A 179 8.43 -8.89 12.19
N VAL A 180 8.67 -10.07 11.63
CA VAL A 180 7.71 -10.76 10.76
C VAL A 180 7.75 -12.26 11.08
N PRO A 181 6.59 -12.93 11.21
CA PRO A 181 6.57 -14.38 11.36
C PRO A 181 7.01 -15.06 10.06
N ALA A 182 7.36 -16.35 10.14
CA ALA A 182 7.60 -17.15 8.95
C ALA A 182 6.32 -17.22 8.09
N ALA A 183 6.49 -17.03 6.77
CA ALA A 183 5.41 -17.07 5.81
C ALA A 183 4.70 -18.43 5.83
N ARG A 184 3.37 -18.41 5.72
CA ARG A 184 2.52 -19.60 5.64
C ARG A 184 1.84 -19.66 4.27
N PRO A 185 1.66 -20.86 3.69
CA PRO A 185 0.92 -20.99 2.45
C PRO A 185 -0.52 -20.50 2.62
N ASP A 186 -1.01 -19.74 1.65
CA ASP A 186 -2.39 -19.31 1.59
C ASP A 186 -3.03 -19.72 0.26
N PRO A 187 -3.79 -20.83 0.23
CA PRO A 187 -4.45 -21.28 -1.00
C PRO A 187 -5.56 -20.33 -1.45
N SER A 188 -5.98 -19.39 -0.60
CA SER A 188 -7.02 -18.39 -0.90
C SER A 188 -6.43 -16.99 -1.07
N PHE A 189 -5.14 -16.88 -1.38
CA PHE A 189 -4.44 -15.60 -1.52
C PHE A 189 -5.20 -14.58 -2.37
N LEU A 190 -5.77 -15.01 -3.49
CA LEU A 190 -6.50 -14.12 -4.42
C LEU A 190 -7.69 -13.41 -3.78
N ASN A 191 -8.23 -13.89 -2.65
CA ASN A 191 -9.33 -13.24 -1.93
C ASN A 191 -8.85 -12.32 -0.79
N ARG A 192 -7.60 -12.46 -0.35
CA ARG A 192 -7.05 -11.69 0.78
C ARG A 192 -6.98 -10.18 0.58
N PRO A 193 -6.75 -9.63 -0.63
CA PRO A 193 -6.71 -8.19 -0.81
C PRO A 193 -7.94 -7.46 -0.28
N TRP A 194 -9.13 -8.06 -0.34
CA TRP A 194 -10.36 -7.49 0.23
C TRP A 194 -10.37 -7.49 1.76
N GLU A 195 -9.80 -8.52 2.38
CA GLU A 195 -9.68 -8.58 3.85
C GLU A 195 -8.71 -7.51 4.35
N TRP A 196 -7.59 -7.32 3.66
CA TRP A 196 -6.61 -6.29 3.99
C TRP A 196 -7.19 -4.90 3.80
N LEU A 197 -7.85 -4.66 2.67
CA LEU A 197 -8.55 -3.42 2.39
C LEU A 197 -9.55 -3.06 3.50
N ARG A 198 -10.37 -4.03 3.93
CA ARG A 198 -11.32 -3.84 5.04
C ARG A 198 -10.61 -3.50 6.34
N ALA A 199 -9.55 -4.24 6.67
CA ALA A 199 -8.78 -4.02 7.90
C ALA A 199 -8.13 -2.63 7.92
N SER A 200 -7.51 -2.22 6.82
CA SER A 200 -6.86 -0.92 6.68
C SER A 200 -7.86 0.23 6.63
N HIS A 201 -9.00 0.06 5.97
CA HIS A 201 -10.09 1.04 6.01
C HIS A 201 -10.63 1.27 7.43
N GLY A 202 -10.70 0.21 8.24
CA GLY A 202 -11.09 0.30 9.65
C GLY A 202 -10.22 1.24 10.49
N LEU A 203 -9.01 1.58 10.03
CA LEU A 203 -8.08 2.47 10.72
C LEU A 203 -8.29 3.96 10.36
N VAL A 204 -9.01 4.27 9.28
CA VAL A 204 -9.14 5.64 8.74
C VAL A 204 -9.74 6.60 9.78
N ALA A 205 -10.83 6.21 10.44
CA ALA A 205 -11.52 7.07 11.38
C ALA A 205 -10.63 7.48 12.57
N GLN A 206 -9.90 6.52 13.15
CA GLN A 206 -9.00 6.78 14.28
C GLN A 206 -7.76 7.57 13.85
N LEU A 207 -7.18 7.25 12.68
CA LEU A 207 -6.07 8.00 12.11
C LEU A 207 -6.42 9.48 11.98
N LEU A 208 -7.57 9.80 11.39
CA LEU A 208 -8.04 11.18 11.25
C LEU A 208 -8.35 11.83 12.60
N ALA A 209 -8.89 11.09 13.57
CA ALA A 209 -9.10 11.62 14.91
C ALA A 209 -7.78 12.01 15.60
N ASP A 210 -6.75 11.17 15.47
CA ASP A 210 -5.44 11.38 16.08
C ASP A 210 -4.66 12.53 15.41
N ASP A 211 -4.74 12.65 14.07
CA ASP A 211 -4.17 13.79 13.34
C ASP A 211 -4.84 15.11 13.76
N ARG A 212 -6.17 15.13 13.91
CA ARG A 212 -6.90 16.30 14.37
C ARG A 212 -6.56 16.67 15.82
N GLU A 213 -6.38 15.68 16.68
CA GLU A 213 -5.95 15.92 18.06
C GLU A 213 -4.54 16.52 18.11
N ALA A 214 -3.60 15.94 17.37
CA ALA A 214 -2.25 16.48 17.24
C ALA A 214 -2.30 17.94 16.74
N ASP A 215 -3.19 18.25 15.78
CA ASP A 215 -3.27 19.59 15.22
C ASP A 215 -3.80 20.67 16.16
N ARG A 216 -4.59 20.30 17.18
CA ARG A 216 -5.03 21.24 18.22
C ARG A 216 -3.86 21.82 19.04
N THR A 217 -2.69 21.17 19.00
CA THR A 217 -1.47 21.65 19.68
C THR A 217 -0.62 22.56 18.80
N THR A 218 -0.98 22.74 17.53
CA THR A 218 -0.31 23.68 16.63
C THR A 218 -0.80 25.11 16.94
N PRO A 219 0.09 26.07 17.24
CA PRO A 219 -0.30 27.46 17.43
C PRO A 219 -1.13 27.99 16.24
N GLN A 220 -2.23 28.72 16.50
CA GLN A 220 -3.13 29.22 15.45
C GLN A 220 -2.43 30.12 14.41
N ASN A 221 -1.27 30.69 14.77
CA ASN A 221 -0.48 31.55 13.91
C ASN A 221 0.48 30.79 12.99
N SER A 222 0.73 29.49 13.21
CA SER A 222 1.58 28.66 12.35
C SER A 222 0.78 27.94 11.27
N ARG A 223 -0.04 28.70 10.52
CA ARG A 223 -0.49 28.30 9.18
C ARG A 223 0.64 28.51 8.18
N GLY A 224 1.64 27.63 8.27
CA GLY A 224 2.77 27.47 7.35
C GLY A 224 3.09 25.97 7.20
N PRO A 225 3.90 25.57 6.21
CA PRO A 225 3.96 24.20 5.68
C PRO A 225 4.55 23.14 6.64
N GLN A 226 4.94 23.48 7.87
CA GLN A 226 5.57 22.54 8.80
C GLN A 226 4.90 22.58 10.17
N ARG A 227 4.34 21.43 10.56
CA ARG A 227 3.82 21.19 11.91
C ARG A 227 4.96 21.11 12.92
N GLY A 228 4.76 21.69 14.11
CA GLY A 228 5.76 21.80 15.15
C GLY A 228 6.02 20.51 15.95
N GLN A 229 6.93 20.59 16.93
CA GLN A 229 7.34 19.43 17.75
C GLN A 229 6.18 18.79 18.52
N ALA A 230 5.26 19.59 19.09
CA ALA A 230 4.12 19.09 19.87
C ALA A 230 3.17 18.23 19.02
N TYR A 231 2.87 18.69 17.80
CA TYR A 231 2.10 17.93 16.83
C TYR A 231 2.74 16.56 16.57
N TRP A 232 4.03 16.56 16.23
CA TRP A 232 4.73 15.32 15.90
C TRP A 232 4.85 14.40 17.10
N ALA A 233 5.01 14.92 18.32
CA ALA A 233 5.05 14.09 19.52
C ALA A 233 3.74 13.30 19.71
N ILE A 234 2.59 13.96 19.54
CA ILE A 234 1.28 13.33 19.70
C ILE A 234 1.00 12.33 18.58
N LEU A 235 1.18 12.76 17.31
CA LEU A 235 0.92 11.86 16.19
C LEU A 235 1.86 10.64 16.22
N SER A 236 3.12 10.85 16.58
CA SER A 236 4.12 9.79 16.72
C SER A 236 3.74 8.76 17.78
N ASP A 237 3.30 9.22 18.95
CA ASP A 237 2.90 8.35 20.05
C ASP A 237 1.70 7.48 19.67
N LYS A 238 0.70 8.08 19.01
CA LYS A 238 -0.55 7.39 18.66
C LYS A 238 -0.46 6.54 17.41
N GLN A 239 0.14 7.07 16.35
CA GLN A 239 0.13 6.46 15.02
C GLN A 239 1.46 5.77 14.64
N GLY A 240 2.56 6.04 15.35
CA GLY A 240 3.83 5.33 15.15
C GLY A 240 3.70 3.80 15.31
N PRO A 241 3.05 3.28 16.37
CA PRO A 241 2.78 1.86 16.50
C PRO A 241 1.90 1.29 15.38
N VAL A 242 0.92 2.07 14.90
CA VAL A 242 0.03 1.67 13.80
C VAL A 242 0.81 1.53 12.49
N VAL A 243 1.68 2.49 12.17
CA VAL A 243 2.58 2.44 11.00
C VAL A 243 3.47 1.21 11.05
N LYS A 244 4.12 0.94 12.18
CA LYS A 244 4.95 -0.26 12.35
C LYS A 244 4.13 -1.54 12.15
N GLN A 245 2.92 -1.60 12.72
CA GLN A 245 2.04 -2.75 12.56
C GLN A 245 1.63 -2.95 11.10
N GLN A 246 1.25 -1.90 10.38
CA GLN A 246 0.88 -2.00 8.96
C GLN A 246 2.05 -2.46 8.08
N LEU A 247 3.27 -1.98 8.32
CA LEU A 247 4.47 -2.45 7.61
C LEU A 247 4.79 -3.92 7.88
N GLN A 248 4.64 -4.37 9.13
CA GLN A 248 4.83 -5.79 9.49
C GLN A 248 3.78 -6.68 8.83
N LEU A 249 2.52 -6.26 8.81
CA LEU A 249 1.44 -6.97 8.12
C LEU A 249 1.68 -7.03 6.61
N ALA A 250 2.04 -5.90 5.99
CA ALA A 250 2.38 -5.86 4.57
C ALA A 250 3.54 -6.80 4.22
N GLY A 251 4.62 -6.77 5.02
CA GLY A 251 5.76 -7.67 4.85
C GLY A 251 5.39 -9.14 5.02
N GLN A 252 4.57 -9.46 6.04
CA GLN A 252 4.05 -10.81 6.24
C GLN A 252 3.22 -11.27 5.02
N HIS A 253 2.25 -10.48 4.61
CA HIS A 253 1.34 -10.81 3.52
C HIS A 253 2.05 -10.92 2.18
N LEU A 254 3.07 -10.11 1.91
CA LEU A 254 3.92 -10.28 0.73
C LEU A 254 4.74 -11.58 0.79
N GLY A 255 5.29 -11.93 1.96
CA GLY A 255 5.98 -13.21 2.15
C GLY A 255 5.06 -14.41 1.89
N GLU A 256 3.83 -14.36 2.41
CA GLU A 256 2.78 -15.35 2.16
C GLU A 256 2.37 -15.39 0.67
N ALA A 257 2.31 -14.23 0.01
CA ALA A 257 2.06 -14.11 -1.42
C ALA A 257 3.11 -14.84 -2.25
N VAL A 258 4.40 -14.57 -1.97
CA VAL A 258 5.55 -15.16 -2.66
C VAL A 258 5.59 -16.66 -2.45
N LEU A 259 5.43 -17.13 -1.21
CA LEU A 259 5.37 -18.55 -0.89
C LEU A 259 4.22 -19.25 -1.63
N SER A 260 3.04 -18.63 -1.65
CA SER A 260 1.87 -19.18 -2.34
C SER A 260 2.04 -19.18 -3.86
N ALA A 261 2.70 -18.15 -4.42
CA ALA A 261 3.02 -18.08 -5.85
C ALA A 261 4.01 -19.19 -6.26
N TRP A 262 5.06 -19.41 -5.47
CA TRP A 262 6.03 -20.48 -5.68
C TRP A 262 5.37 -21.87 -5.61
N ILE A 263 4.46 -22.08 -4.65
CA ILE A 263 3.67 -23.33 -4.56
C ILE A 263 2.79 -23.50 -5.81
N ALA A 264 2.08 -22.44 -6.23
CA ALA A 264 1.24 -22.46 -7.43
C ALA A 264 2.02 -22.66 -8.73
N ALA A 265 3.31 -22.30 -8.74
CA ALA A 265 4.24 -22.57 -9.83
C ALA A 265 4.74 -24.02 -9.87
N GLY A 266 4.36 -24.87 -8.91
CA GLY A 266 4.79 -26.27 -8.84
C GLY A 266 6.06 -26.48 -8.04
N LYS A 267 6.41 -25.55 -7.13
CA LYS A 267 7.60 -25.60 -6.28
C LYS A 267 8.91 -25.75 -7.07
N PRO A 268 9.17 -24.93 -8.10
CA PRO A 268 10.39 -25.05 -8.88
C PRO A 268 11.63 -24.79 -8.02
N ALA A 269 12.70 -25.55 -8.25
CA ALA A 269 13.97 -25.31 -7.59
C ALA A 269 14.63 -24.03 -8.16
N ALA A 270 15.25 -23.23 -7.29
CA ALA A 270 16.03 -22.10 -7.74
C ALA A 270 17.17 -22.56 -8.66
N PRO A 271 17.44 -21.87 -9.79
CA PRO A 271 18.62 -22.10 -10.61
C PRO A 271 19.91 -22.02 -9.78
N LYS A 272 20.90 -22.83 -10.16
CA LYS A 272 22.21 -22.87 -9.51
C LYS A 272 23.10 -21.71 -9.91
#